data_AF-A0A931VLL4-F1
#
_entry.id   AF-A0A931VLL4-F1
#
_cell.length_a   1.000
_cell.length_b   1.000
_cell.length_c   1.000
_cell.angle_alpha   90.00
_cell.angle_beta   90.00
_cell.angle_gamma   90.00
#
_symmetry.space_group_name_H-M   'P 1'
#
loop_
_entity.id
_entity.type
_entity.pdbx_description
1 polymer ?
#
loop_
_entity_poly.entity_id
_entity_poly.type
_entity_poly.pdbx_seq_one_letter_code
_entity_poly.pdbx_strand_id
1 'polypeptide(L)'
;MGKKKVVNKKPEGERGDLAIAAVKSPSKKESRKVDTGRVYITASFNNTIVTITDEKGNVIAWATAGSLGFSGPKKATPFAASKVTSAISEKIAKTGPFNVDVLVSGVGAGRDSAIRSLLNFGFNILSIRDVTPIPHNGPKAKKVRRV
;
A
#
# COMPACT_ATOMS: atom_id res chain seq x y z
N MET A 1 -26.67 22.04 -47.86
CA MET A 1 -25.25 21.66 -48.09
C MET A 1 -24.47 22.93 -48.42
N GLY A 2 -23.16 22.97 -48.15
CA GLY A 2 -22.31 24.16 -48.36
C GLY A 2 -21.22 24.23 -47.29
N LYS A 3 -19.96 24.46 -47.68
CA LYS A 3 -18.81 24.29 -46.77
C LYS A 3 -18.29 25.62 -46.22
N LYS A 4 -17.85 25.54 -44.95
CA LYS A 4 -17.03 26.47 -44.17
C LYS A 4 -16.28 27.57 -44.95
N LYS A 5 -16.21 28.77 -44.35
CA LYS A 5 -14.93 29.51 -44.26
C LYS A 5 -14.61 29.79 -42.80
N VAL A 6 -13.33 29.61 -42.44
CA VAL A 6 -12.76 29.91 -41.13
C VAL A 6 -11.69 30.97 -41.34
N VAL A 7 -11.91 32.16 -40.77
CA VAL A 7 -10.86 33.17 -40.54
C VAL A 7 -11.23 33.89 -39.25
N ASN A 8 -10.49 33.63 -38.16
CA ASN A 8 -10.53 34.48 -36.97
C ASN A 8 -9.13 35.08 -36.79
N LYS A 9 -9.09 36.42 -36.73
CA LYS A 9 -7.88 37.23 -36.62
C LYS A 9 -7.52 37.46 -35.15
N LYS A 10 -6.23 37.65 -34.86
CA LYS A 10 -5.60 38.02 -33.56
C LYS A 10 -4.41 38.98 -33.86
N PRO A 11 -3.68 39.60 -32.89
CA PRO A 11 -3.81 39.61 -31.41
C PRO A 11 -5.05 40.35 -30.79
N GLU A 12 -5.08 41.48 -30.05
CA GLU A 12 -4.15 42.55 -29.57
C GLU A 12 -4.75 43.18 -28.28
N GLY A 13 -3.95 43.90 -27.45
CA GLY A 13 -4.43 44.81 -26.38
C GLY A 13 -5.03 44.17 -25.10
N GLU A 14 -4.28 43.55 -24.18
CA GLU A 14 -3.36 44.16 -23.19
C GLU A 14 -3.97 45.09 -22.12
N ARG A 15 -4.14 44.56 -20.90
CA ARG A 15 -3.46 44.98 -19.65
C ARG A 15 -4.00 44.20 -18.45
N GLY A 16 -3.13 43.73 -17.55
CA GLY A 16 -3.56 42.94 -16.39
C GLY A 16 -2.47 42.10 -15.73
N ASP A 17 -1.30 42.68 -15.47
CA ASP A 17 -0.14 42.00 -14.90
C ASP A 17 -0.33 41.57 -13.44
N LEU A 18 -1.01 40.44 -13.25
CA LEU A 18 -0.93 39.65 -12.02
C LEU A 18 -0.14 38.38 -12.32
N ALA A 19 1.14 38.41 -11.96
CA ALA A 19 2.05 37.29 -12.16
C ALA A 19 1.56 36.05 -11.39
N ILE A 20 0.95 35.11 -12.10
CA ILE A 20 0.60 33.79 -11.58
C ILE A 20 1.93 33.09 -11.26
N ALA A 21 2.33 33.17 -9.98
CA ALA A 21 3.58 32.60 -9.51
C ALA A 21 3.62 31.12 -9.90
N ALA A 22 4.62 30.75 -10.71
CA ALA A 22 4.73 29.42 -11.27
C ALA A 22 4.95 28.41 -10.13
N VAL A 23 3.85 27.76 -9.71
CA VAL A 23 3.87 26.72 -8.68
C VAL A 23 4.76 25.61 -9.22
N LYS A 24 6.01 25.53 -8.71
CA LYS A 24 6.92 24.45 -9.02
C LYS A 24 6.22 23.14 -8.70
N SER A 25 5.85 22.40 -9.73
CA SER A 25 5.32 21.05 -9.58
C SER A 25 6.35 20.26 -8.77
N PRO A 26 5.92 19.49 -7.75
CA PRO A 26 6.86 18.82 -6.86
C PRO A 26 7.72 17.88 -7.69
N SER A 27 9.02 18.21 -7.79
CA SER A 27 10.00 17.49 -8.60
C SER A 27 9.88 16.00 -8.35
N LYS A 28 9.52 15.25 -9.39
CA LYS A 28 9.06 13.87 -9.29
C LYS A 28 10.15 13.00 -8.68
N LYS A 29 10.03 12.78 -7.36
CA LYS A 29 11.07 12.17 -6.52
C LYS A 29 11.48 10.83 -7.13
N GLU A 30 12.76 10.71 -7.48
CA GLU A 30 13.24 9.56 -8.24
C GLU A 30 12.98 8.26 -7.48
N SER A 31 12.32 7.31 -8.16
CA SER A 31 11.98 6.00 -7.60
C SER A 31 13.25 5.16 -7.49
N ARG A 32 13.94 5.27 -6.35
CA ARG A 32 15.03 4.36 -5.98
C ARG A 32 14.53 2.92 -6.12
N LYS A 33 15.19 2.14 -6.98
CA LYS A 33 14.93 0.71 -7.07
C LYS A 33 15.48 0.01 -5.83
N VAL A 34 14.71 -0.92 -5.29
CA VAL A 34 15.05 -1.72 -4.12
C VAL A 34 14.89 -3.18 -4.53
N ASP A 35 15.95 -3.98 -4.46
CA ASP A 35 15.93 -5.37 -4.93
C ASP A 35 15.49 -6.36 -3.85
N THR A 36 16.06 -6.19 -2.65
CA THR A 36 15.76 -6.94 -1.42
C THR A 36 15.00 -6.07 -0.41
N GLY A 37 14.07 -6.67 0.33
CA GLY A 37 13.33 -5.95 1.37
C GLY A 37 12.54 -6.83 2.32
N ARG A 38 11.66 -6.21 3.09
CA ARG A 38 10.87 -6.86 4.16
C ARG A 38 9.38 -6.58 4.00
N VAL A 39 8.55 -7.60 4.18
CA VAL A 39 7.09 -7.51 4.17
C VAL A 39 6.57 -7.77 5.58
N TYR A 40 5.97 -6.75 6.18
CA TYR A 40 5.29 -6.88 7.47
C TYR A 40 3.81 -7.17 7.24
N ILE A 41 3.36 -8.36 7.65
CA ILE A 41 1.96 -8.79 7.65
C ILE A 41 1.45 -8.72 9.09
N THR A 42 0.54 -7.78 9.36
CA THR A 42 -0.16 -7.70 10.65
C THR A 42 -1.58 -8.24 10.47
N ALA A 43 -1.78 -9.46 10.93
CA ALA A 43 -3.02 -10.21 10.85
C ALA A 43 -3.76 -10.16 12.21
N SER A 44 -4.64 -9.18 12.36
CA SER A 44 -5.51 -9.07 13.55
C SER A 44 -6.87 -9.73 13.30
N PHE A 45 -7.62 -10.03 14.35
CA PHE A 45 -8.99 -10.57 14.24
C PHE A 45 -9.98 -9.66 13.48
N ASN A 46 -9.68 -8.36 13.30
CA ASN A 46 -10.61 -7.36 12.77
C ASN A 46 -10.14 -6.71 11.45
N ASN A 47 -8.89 -6.92 11.05
CA ASN A 47 -8.25 -6.26 9.90
C ASN A 47 -6.92 -6.94 9.56
N THR A 48 -6.58 -6.98 8.27
CA THR A 48 -5.23 -7.32 7.80
C THR A 48 -4.55 -6.08 7.24
N ILE A 49 -3.30 -5.86 7.65
CA ILE A 49 -2.43 -4.76 7.20
C ILE A 49 -1.18 -5.40 6.59
N VAL A 50 -0.78 -4.95 5.41
CA VAL A 50 0.45 -5.38 4.75
C VAL A 50 1.26 -4.14 4.38
N THR A 51 2.54 -4.14 4.77
CA THR A 51 3.49 -3.02 4.59
C THR A 51 4.79 -3.58 4.03
N ILE A 52 5.30 -3.00 2.95
CA ILE A 52 6.57 -3.43 2.32
C ILE A 52 7.61 -2.32 2.49
N THR A 53 8.80 -2.72 2.93
CA THR A 53 9.89 -1.83 3.32
C THR A 53 11.21 -2.24 2.70
N ASP A 54 12.15 -1.29 2.64
CA ASP A 54 13.59 -1.57 2.51
C ASP A 54 14.05 -2.51 3.64
N GLU A 55 15.22 -3.15 3.48
CA GLU A 55 15.94 -3.83 4.58
C GLU A 55 16.14 -2.93 5.81
N LYS A 56 16.32 -1.62 5.57
CA LYS A 56 16.50 -0.57 6.58
C LYS A 56 15.19 -0.12 7.26
N GLY A 57 14.05 -0.68 6.87
CA GLY A 57 12.74 -0.40 7.48
C GLY A 57 11.98 0.82 6.92
N ASN A 58 12.51 1.52 5.91
CA ASN A 58 11.78 2.60 5.25
C ASN A 58 10.57 2.03 4.50
N VAL A 59 9.38 2.60 4.65
CA VAL A 59 8.17 2.12 3.96
C VAL A 59 8.16 2.56 2.50
N ILE A 60 8.10 1.58 1.59
CA ILE A 60 7.94 1.79 0.15
C ILE A 60 6.45 1.96 -0.19
N ALA A 61 5.61 1.01 0.26
CA ALA A 61 4.17 1.05 0.09
C ALA A 61 3.45 0.20 1.15
N TRP A 62 2.18 0.51 1.37
CA TRP A 62 1.30 -0.23 2.29
C TRP A 62 -0.14 -0.27 1.76
N ALA A 63 -0.93 -1.20 2.30
CA ALA A 63 -2.38 -1.21 2.18
C ALA A 63 -3.02 -1.95 3.36
N THR A 64 -4.32 -1.74 3.55
CA THR A 64 -5.15 -2.39 4.58
C THR A 64 -6.49 -2.77 3.97
N ALA A 65 -7.23 -3.70 4.57
CA ALA A 65 -8.55 -4.06 4.05
C ALA A 65 -9.50 -2.84 4.02
N GLY A 66 -9.42 -1.96 5.02
CA GLY A 66 -10.15 -0.70 5.04
C GLY A 66 -9.79 0.26 3.89
N SER A 67 -8.52 0.30 3.48
CA SER A 67 -8.04 1.11 2.35
C SER A 67 -8.60 0.65 0.99
N LEU A 68 -9.22 -0.53 0.90
CA LEU A 68 -9.85 -1.08 -0.29
C LEU A 68 -11.38 -1.10 -0.20
N GLY A 69 -11.97 -0.36 0.74
CA GLY A 69 -13.41 -0.27 0.91
C GLY A 69 -14.07 -1.44 1.66
N PHE A 70 -13.31 -2.44 2.13
CA PHE A 70 -13.89 -3.46 3.00
C PHE A 70 -14.30 -2.83 4.34
N SER A 71 -15.57 -3.01 4.70
CA SER A 71 -16.19 -2.44 5.91
C SER A 71 -16.65 -3.51 6.89
N GLY A 72 -16.90 -3.12 8.15
CA GLY A 72 -17.38 -4.03 9.20
C GLY A 72 -16.51 -5.30 9.35
N PRO A 73 -17.12 -6.50 9.52
CA PRO A 73 -16.39 -7.75 9.69
C PRO A 73 -15.69 -8.23 8.40
N LYS A 74 -16.07 -7.72 7.21
CA LYS A 74 -15.48 -8.16 5.93
C LYS A 74 -13.96 -7.91 5.86
N LYS A 75 -13.46 -6.93 6.63
CA LYS A 75 -12.02 -6.61 6.80
C LYS A 75 -11.17 -7.74 7.41
N ALA A 76 -11.78 -8.65 8.16
CA ALA A 76 -11.10 -9.78 8.78
C ALA A 76 -10.92 -10.99 7.85
N THR A 77 -11.61 -10.99 6.70
CA THR A 77 -11.70 -12.17 5.83
C THR A 77 -10.39 -12.48 5.09
N PRO A 78 -10.10 -13.77 4.80
CA PRO A 78 -8.95 -14.16 3.99
C PRO A 78 -8.96 -13.53 2.59
N PHE A 79 -10.16 -13.40 1.98
CA PHE A 79 -10.33 -12.74 0.69
C PHE A 79 -9.88 -11.26 0.70
N ALA A 80 -10.19 -10.53 1.77
CA ALA A 80 -9.72 -9.15 1.92
C ALA A 80 -8.19 -9.08 2.02
N ALA A 81 -7.54 -10.03 2.71
CA ALA A 81 -6.07 -10.10 2.78
C ALA A 81 -5.42 -10.39 1.41
N SER A 82 -6.01 -11.28 0.60
CA SER A 82 -5.57 -11.50 -0.78
C SER A 82 -5.70 -10.25 -1.65
N LYS A 83 -6.82 -9.51 -1.57
CA LYS A 83 -6.99 -8.28 -2.37
C LYS A 83 -6.13 -7.12 -1.85
N VAL A 84 -5.83 -7.05 -0.55
CA VAL A 84 -4.78 -6.16 0.01
C VAL A 84 -3.43 -6.43 -0.62
N THR A 85 -3.07 -7.70 -0.79
CA THR A 85 -1.78 -8.10 -1.39
C THR A 85 -1.72 -7.74 -2.88
N SER A 86 -2.81 -7.98 -3.64
CA SER A 86 -2.99 -7.52 -5.03
C SER A 86 -2.76 -6.00 -5.17
N ALA A 87 -3.41 -5.20 -4.32
CA ALA A 87 -3.28 -3.75 -4.37
C ALA A 87 -1.91 -3.23 -3.90
N ILE A 88 -1.01 -4.10 -3.43
CA ILE A 88 0.38 -3.77 -3.08
C ILE A 88 1.33 -4.18 -4.21
N SER A 89 1.17 -5.36 -4.83
CA SER A 89 1.95 -5.73 -6.02
C SER A 89 1.73 -4.72 -7.15
N GLU A 90 0.47 -4.32 -7.38
CA GLU A 90 0.07 -3.26 -8.33
C GLU A 90 0.79 -1.91 -8.06
N LYS A 91 1.00 -1.53 -6.78
CA LYS A 91 1.73 -0.31 -6.39
C LYS A 91 3.25 -0.43 -6.56
N ILE A 92 3.80 -1.63 -6.39
CA ILE A 92 5.24 -1.87 -6.23
C ILE A 92 5.94 -2.26 -7.53
N ALA A 93 5.20 -2.78 -8.53
CA ALA A 93 5.70 -3.34 -9.79
C ALA A 93 6.66 -2.48 -10.64
N LYS A 94 6.91 -1.21 -10.27
CA LYS A 94 7.85 -0.29 -10.94
C LYS A 94 9.10 0.05 -10.12
N THR A 95 9.13 -0.30 -8.83
CA THR A 95 10.03 0.32 -7.84
C THR A 95 10.67 -0.66 -6.86
N GLY A 96 9.88 -1.56 -6.27
CA GLY A 96 10.28 -2.26 -5.05
C GLY A 96 10.67 -3.73 -5.21
N PRO A 97 10.98 -4.40 -4.08
CA PRO A 97 11.72 -5.65 -4.06
C PRO A 97 10.88 -6.85 -4.50
N PHE A 98 11.45 -7.66 -5.38
CA PHE A 98 10.94 -9.00 -5.68
C PHE A 98 11.46 -10.03 -4.67
N ASN A 99 12.65 -9.82 -4.10
CA ASN A 99 13.24 -10.67 -3.07
C ASN A 99 12.84 -10.17 -1.67
N VAL A 100 12.08 -10.96 -0.90
CA VAL A 100 11.47 -10.49 0.35
C VAL A 100 11.57 -11.44 1.53
N ASP A 101 11.96 -10.87 2.68
CA ASP A 101 11.78 -11.44 4.01
C ASP A 101 10.35 -11.17 4.49
N VAL A 102 9.57 -12.20 4.84
CA VAL A 102 8.19 -12.04 5.33
C VAL A 102 8.15 -12.14 6.86
N LEU A 103 7.76 -11.05 7.51
CA LEU A 103 7.60 -10.95 8.96
C LEU A 103 6.12 -10.86 9.31
N VAL A 104 5.63 -11.81 10.10
CA VAL A 104 4.20 -12.01 10.37
C VAL A 104 3.90 -11.71 11.84
N SER A 105 2.81 -11.01 12.12
CA SER A 105 2.39 -10.67 13.48
C SER A 105 0.89 -10.88 13.66
N GLY A 106 0.52 -11.57 14.75
CA GLY A 106 -0.86 -11.91 15.08
C GLY A 106 -1.34 -13.22 14.44
N VAL A 107 -2.54 -13.62 14.86
CA VAL A 107 -3.19 -14.91 14.54
C VAL A 107 -4.51 -14.75 13.76
N GLY A 108 -4.73 -13.58 13.15
CA GLY A 108 -5.94 -13.29 12.38
C GLY A 108 -6.05 -14.10 11.07
N ALA A 109 -7.28 -14.36 10.63
CA ALA A 109 -7.58 -15.25 9.51
C ALA A 109 -6.93 -14.85 8.15
N GLY A 110 -6.57 -13.58 7.97
CA GLY A 110 -5.86 -13.11 6.78
C GLY A 110 -4.38 -13.52 6.68
N ARG A 111 -3.81 -14.12 7.73
CA ARG A 111 -2.38 -14.44 7.86
C ARG A 111 -1.84 -15.30 6.71
N ASP A 112 -2.34 -16.52 6.60
CA ASP A 112 -1.90 -17.50 5.59
C ASP A 112 -2.26 -17.04 4.17
N SER A 113 -3.47 -16.50 3.99
CA SER A 113 -3.93 -15.96 2.70
C SER A 113 -3.06 -14.82 2.16
N ALA A 114 -2.53 -13.94 3.01
CA ALA A 114 -1.57 -12.92 2.59
C ALA A 114 -0.24 -13.54 2.08
N ILE A 115 0.32 -14.51 2.81
CA ILE A 115 1.56 -15.22 2.43
C ILE A 115 1.40 -15.94 1.09
N ARG A 116 0.32 -16.73 0.93
CA ARG A 116 0.01 -17.41 -0.34
C ARG A 116 -0.21 -16.42 -1.49
N SER A 117 -0.78 -15.25 -1.20
CA SER A 117 -1.00 -14.22 -2.22
C SER A 117 0.31 -13.57 -2.66
N LEU A 118 1.30 -13.38 -1.78
CA LEU A 118 2.62 -12.88 -2.17
C LEU A 118 3.31 -13.83 -3.17
N LEU A 119 3.28 -15.14 -2.91
CA LEU A 119 3.77 -16.16 -3.86
C LEU A 119 3.05 -16.07 -5.20
N ASN A 120 1.71 -16.00 -5.19
CA ASN A 120 0.90 -15.91 -6.41
C ASN A 120 1.15 -14.62 -7.23
N PHE A 121 1.62 -13.53 -6.60
CA PHE A 121 1.99 -12.29 -7.29
C PHE A 121 3.49 -12.19 -7.66
N GLY A 122 4.24 -13.29 -7.56
CA GLY A 122 5.63 -13.37 -8.03
C GLY A 122 6.68 -12.79 -7.09
N PHE A 123 6.36 -12.64 -5.80
CA PHE A 123 7.38 -12.31 -4.79
C PHE A 123 8.17 -13.58 -4.40
N ASN A 124 9.50 -13.50 -4.49
CA ASN A 124 10.43 -14.53 -4.03
C ASN A 124 10.60 -14.41 -2.51
N ILE A 125 10.02 -15.35 -1.75
CA ILE A 125 10.06 -15.35 -0.29
C ILE A 125 11.35 -16.01 0.20
N LEU A 126 12.27 -15.21 0.74
CA LEU A 126 13.56 -15.68 1.28
C LEU A 126 13.41 -16.35 2.65
N SER A 127 12.55 -15.80 3.51
CA SER A 127 12.22 -16.40 4.80
C SER A 127 10.83 -15.99 5.28
N ILE A 128 10.24 -16.80 6.16
CA ILE A 128 8.99 -16.52 6.87
C ILE A 128 9.29 -16.57 8.36
N ARG A 129 9.09 -15.46 9.07
CA ARG A 129 9.34 -15.35 10.51
C ARG A 129 8.09 -14.85 11.23
N ASP A 130 7.67 -15.56 12.28
CA ASP A 130 6.66 -15.04 13.21
C ASP A 130 7.34 -14.09 14.21
N VAL A 131 6.78 -12.89 14.33
CA VAL A 131 7.19 -11.84 15.25
C VAL A 131 6.00 -11.35 16.09
N THR A 132 5.03 -12.22 16.33
CA THR A 132 3.90 -11.96 17.23
C THR A 132 4.42 -11.68 18.65
N PRO A 133 4.15 -10.51 19.24
CA PRO A 133 4.71 -10.14 20.53
C PRO A 133 4.03 -10.91 21.67
N ILE A 134 4.80 -11.74 22.37
CA ILE A 134 4.37 -12.48 23.57
C ILE A 134 4.92 -11.77 24.82
N PRO A 135 4.08 -11.22 25.71
CA PRO A 135 4.55 -10.51 26.89
C PRO A 135 4.91 -11.49 28.03
N HIS A 136 6.13 -11.37 28.58
CA HIS A 136 6.58 -12.12 29.75
C HIS A 136 5.93 -11.59 31.04
N ASN A 137 4.69 -11.99 31.33
CA ASN A 137 3.90 -11.59 32.51
C ASN A 137 3.83 -10.06 32.72
N GLY A 138 3.75 -9.31 31.63
CA GLY A 138 3.68 -7.84 31.61
C GLY A 138 2.31 -7.25 31.99
N PRO A 139 1.83 -6.19 31.31
CA PRO A 139 0.57 -5.53 31.64
C PRO A 139 -0.62 -6.49 31.72
N LYS A 140 -1.41 -6.38 32.80
CA LYS A 140 -2.60 -7.21 33.05
C LYS A 140 -3.56 -7.16 31.87
N ALA A 141 -3.89 -8.33 31.32
CA ALA A 141 -4.81 -8.46 30.20
C ALA A 141 -6.18 -7.82 30.50
N LYS A 142 -6.81 -7.24 29.47
CA LYS A 142 -8.16 -6.65 29.59
C LYS A 142 -9.15 -7.72 30.03
N LYS A 143 -10.01 -7.37 31.00
CA LYS A 143 -11.07 -8.25 31.54
C LYS A 143 -11.86 -8.88 30.38
N VAL A 144 -12.04 -10.20 30.44
CA VAL A 144 -12.82 -10.97 29.45
C VAL A 144 -14.19 -10.32 29.26
N ARG A 145 -14.56 -10.06 28.01
CA ARG A 145 -15.85 -9.45 27.68
C ARG A 145 -16.97 -10.44 27.97
N ARG A 146 -18.03 -9.94 28.62
CA ARG A 146 -19.32 -10.61 28.73
C ARG A 146 -20.21 -10.01 27.64
N VAL A 147 -20.46 -10.76 26.59
CA VAL A 147 -21.38 -10.48 25.47
C VAL A 147 -22.02 -11.82 25.11
#